data_AF-A0A7C3RQ41-F1
#
_entry.id   AF-A0A7C3RQ41-F1
#
_cell.length_a   1.000
_cell.length_b   1.000
_cell.length_c   1.000
_cell.angle_alpha   90.00
_cell.angle_beta   90.00
_cell.angle_gamma   90.00
#
_symmetry.space_group_name_H-M   'P 1'
#
loop_
_entity.id
_entity.type
_entity.pdbx_description
1 polymer ?
#
loop_
_entity_poly.entity_id
_entity_poly.type
_entity_poly.pdbx_seq_one_letter_code
_entity_poly.pdbx_strand_id
1 'polypeptide(L)'
;MKSGGLFVLKIAVCIKQIPLIEEANFDPETRTIRRDGPNVISAFDLRALSLAAQLKDRLGAETTVVTMGPPQAEQALSDALAMGMDRAVHLTDRAFAGSDTLATARALAAWLTKGGFDLVLLGKYSLDAETGQVGPELAELLGVAQITGVRKLDIDGRILRAERESDEGYEEIEAAMPAVLTCAERVAQPIKVKAEAAERAKSITIQRIAANDLGLKPQEVGFAGSPTWVSDIRAVETPKTQCRYIDPSDPERAARELIEHLDRAGALKPRARERRPISSAVRKPLVGSDVWVAVETDLNRRVTRTTLEMLSRGDQLANATGGALVAVGFSGSVARHAEILSSYGADRIIALESPELETYTPEAAAEAMAALVAERKPWALLVAASERGRDWAPRLAARLGLGLTGDAIGLEIDAEKRMVAFKPAFGGNIVAPILSKTRPQMATVRAGMLELAEPNARRRGEIETVRLALKKPLSRLVVEHPLLDTSVAPLEGAEVVVGVGMGVGGPQGVEAVKELARVLGAGMCATRRVTDAGWIPRQHQVGLTGKALDARLYIAVGVRGAPNHTVGLKRAETVVAINNDPEALIFERADFGLVCDWAVIVPALRDALRERRG
;
A
#
# COMPACT_ATOMS: atom_id res chain seq x y z
N MET A 1 24.48 3.14 45.52
CA MET A 1 23.18 2.69 44.99
C MET A 1 22.22 3.87 44.98
N LYS A 2 22.10 4.56 43.84
CA LYS A 2 21.02 5.55 43.64
C LYS A 2 19.79 4.77 43.20
N SER A 3 18.70 4.91 43.95
CA SER A 3 17.38 4.40 43.64
C SER A 3 16.90 4.97 42.30
N GLY A 4 17.10 4.23 41.21
CA GLY A 4 16.49 4.54 39.92
C GLY A 4 15.01 4.18 40.02
N GLY A 5 14.13 5.18 40.00
CA GLY A 5 12.68 4.95 39.91
C GLY A 5 12.38 4.07 38.69
N LEU A 6 11.50 3.08 38.86
CA LEU A 6 11.07 2.20 37.78
C LEU A 6 10.53 3.08 36.63
N PHE A 7 11.23 3.07 35.50
CA PHE A 7 10.78 3.72 34.29
C PHE A 7 9.57 2.94 33.74
N VAL A 8 8.37 3.50 33.86
CA VAL A 8 7.15 2.89 33.32
C VAL A 8 6.95 3.36 31.90
N LEU A 9 7.03 2.42 30.96
CA LEU A 9 6.89 2.69 29.52
C LEU A 9 5.46 3.15 29.19
N LYS A 10 5.31 4.28 28.50
CA LYS A 10 3.99 4.78 28.06
C LYS A 10 3.72 4.47 26.59
N ILE A 11 2.71 3.64 26.33
CA ILE A 11 2.31 3.24 24.98
C ILE A 11 0.95 3.86 24.63
N ALA A 12 0.91 4.62 23.54
CA ALA A 12 -0.33 5.08 22.94
C ALA A 12 -0.68 4.20 21.72
N VAL A 13 -1.93 3.78 21.60
CA VAL A 13 -2.41 3.01 20.44
C VAL A 13 -3.46 3.81 19.70
N CYS A 14 -3.15 4.31 18.50
CA CYS A 14 -4.14 5.00 17.69
C CYS A 14 -4.89 4.00 16.84
N ILE A 15 -6.22 3.98 16.94
CA ILE A 15 -7.08 3.07 16.19
C ILE A 15 -8.10 3.83 15.35
N LYS A 16 -8.52 3.21 14.25
CA LYS A 16 -9.59 3.68 13.39
C LYS A 16 -10.71 2.63 13.32
N GLN A 17 -11.93 3.12 13.49
CA GLN A 17 -13.14 2.37 13.19
C GLN A 17 -13.45 2.51 11.69
N ILE A 18 -13.74 1.40 11.00
CA ILE A 18 -14.06 1.35 9.58
C ILE A 18 -15.35 0.55 9.33
N PRO A 19 -16.10 0.82 8.25
CA PRO A 19 -17.21 -0.03 7.85
C PRO A 19 -16.72 -1.44 7.53
N LEU A 20 -17.53 -2.45 7.85
CA LEU A 20 -17.26 -3.83 7.45
C LEU A 20 -17.34 -3.93 5.91
N ILE A 21 -16.20 -4.18 5.26
CA ILE A 21 -16.07 -4.10 3.79
C ILE A 21 -16.99 -5.08 3.06
N GLU A 22 -17.27 -6.24 3.66
CA GLU A 22 -18.16 -7.27 3.10
C GLU A 22 -19.64 -6.80 3.04
N GLU A 23 -20.03 -5.83 3.88
CA GLU A 23 -21.41 -5.32 4.00
C GLU A 23 -21.53 -3.84 3.62
N ALA A 24 -20.44 -3.20 3.19
CA ALA A 24 -20.43 -1.79 2.81
C ALA A 24 -21.18 -1.61 1.47
N ASN A 25 -22.46 -1.26 1.56
CA ASN A 25 -23.32 -1.04 0.40
C ASN A 25 -23.21 0.41 -0.10
N PHE A 26 -22.87 0.58 -1.38
CA PHE A 26 -22.97 1.86 -2.08
C PHE A 26 -24.41 2.07 -2.56
N ASP A 27 -24.91 3.29 -2.42
CA ASP A 27 -26.20 3.69 -2.95
C ASP A 27 -26.01 4.36 -4.32
N PRO A 28 -26.39 3.69 -5.43
CA PRO A 28 -26.14 4.20 -6.78
C PRO A 28 -27.00 5.41 -7.16
N GLU A 29 -28.14 5.63 -6.50
CA GLU A 29 -29.01 6.78 -6.75
C GLU A 29 -28.45 8.05 -6.12
N THR A 30 -28.02 7.95 -4.86
CA THR A 30 -27.51 9.10 -4.10
C THR A 30 -26.00 9.32 -4.26
N ARG A 31 -25.28 8.36 -4.87
CA ARG A 31 -23.81 8.30 -4.94
C ARG A 31 -23.12 8.38 -3.58
N THR A 32 -23.78 7.85 -2.55
CA THR A 32 -23.26 7.83 -1.18
C THR A 32 -23.01 6.42 -0.69
N ILE A 33 -22.17 6.28 0.33
CA ILE A 33 -21.96 4.99 1.01
C ILE A 33 -23.02 4.89 2.10
N ARG A 34 -23.81 3.81 2.09
CA ARG A 34 -24.75 3.51 3.18
C ARG A 34 -23.95 3.21 4.44
N ARG A 35 -24.20 3.97 5.50
CA ARG A 35 -23.44 3.93 6.77
C ARG A 35 -24.13 3.09 7.85
N ASP A 36 -25.15 2.35 7.43
CA ASP A 36 -26.10 1.61 8.24
C ASP A 36 -25.56 0.22 8.64
N GLY A 37 -24.45 -0.22 8.02
CA GLY A 37 -23.75 -1.47 8.34
C GLY A 37 -22.86 -1.39 9.58
N PRO A 38 -22.43 -2.54 10.13
CA PRO A 38 -21.59 -2.59 11.32
C PRO A 38 -20.22 -1.98 11.03
N ASN A 39 -19.70 -1.26 12.02
CA ASN A 39 -18.34 -0.75 11.99
C ASN A 39 -17.44 -1.57 12.91
N VAL A 40 -16.22 -1.82 12.48
CA VAL A 40 -15.23 -2.64 13.19
C VAL A 40 -13.91 -1.88 13.35
N ILE A 41 -13.11 -2.26 14.35
CA ILE A 41 -11.71 -1.80 14.44
C ILE A 41 -10.96 -2.32 13.22
N SER A 42 -10.14 -1.46 12.60
CA SER A 42 -9.35 -1.88 11.45
C SER A 42 -8.47 -3.10 11.76
N ALA A 43 -8.35 -4.02 10.81
CA ALA A 43 -7.67 -5.30 11.05
C ALA A 43 -6.21 -5.16 11.48
N PHE A 44 -5.50 -4.13 11.01
CA PHE A 44 -4.12 -3.84 11.43
C PHE A 44 -4.06 -3.13 12.79
N ASP A 45 -5.08 -2.32 13.13
CA ASP A 45 -5.17 -1.68 14.45
C ASP A 45 -5.40 -2.71 15.55
N LEU A 46 -6.13 -3.80 15.26
CA LEU A 46 -6.22 -4.96 16.15
C LEU A 46 -4.85 -5.59 16.43
N ARG A 47 -3.92 -5.56 15.46
CA ARG A 47 -2.54 -6.04 15.65
C ARG A 47 -1.76 -5.10 16.57
N ALA A 48 -1.95 -3.79 16.41
CA ALA A 48 -1.35 -2.78 17.27
C ALA A 48 -1.83 -2.91 18.73
N LEU A 49 -3.14 -3.09 18.94
CA LEU A 49 -3.73 -3.35 20.27
C LEU A 49 -3.16 -4.61 20.90
N SER A 50 -3.05 -5.70 20.13
CA SER A 50 -2.46 -6.95 20.60
C SER A 50 -1.00 -6.80 21.00
N LEU A 51 -0.20 -6.11 20.19
CA LEU A 51 1.20 -5.84 20.51
C LEU A 51 1.31 -4.99 21.78
N ALA A 52 0.49 -3.96 21.93
CA ALA A 52 0.47 -3.11 23.12
C ALA A 52 0.17 -3.91 24.40
N ALA A 53 -0.83 -4.80 24.35
CA ALA A 53 -1.16 -5.67 25.49
C ALA A 53 -0.02 -6.64 25.84
N GLN A 54 0.64 -7.24 24.84
CA GLN A 54 1.80 -8.09 25.07
C GLN A 54 2.98 -7.33 25.68
N LEU A 55 3.23 -6.10 25.22
CA LEU A 55 4.28 -5.24 25.78
C LEU A 55 3.94 -4.80 27.20
N LYS A 56 2.67 -4.51 27.49
CA LYS A 56 2.19 -4.27 28.85
C LYS A 56 2.47 -5.46 29.77
N ASP A 57 2.10 -6.67 29.37
CA ASP A 57 2.32 -7.86 30.18
C ASP A 57 3.81 -8.16 30.38
N ARG A 58 4.64 -7.93 29.36
CA ARG A 58 6.08 -8.22 29.39
C ARG A 58 6.92 -7.16 30.10
N LEU A 59 6.56 -5.87 29.96
CA LEU A 59 7.38 -4.73 30.37
C LEU A 59 6.73 -3.86 31.45
N GLY A 60 5.51 -4.17 31.89
CA GLY A 60 4.76 -3.35 32.84
C GLY A 60 4.37 -1.98 32.29
N ALA A 61 4.14 -1.88 30.97
CA ALA A 61 3.81 -0.62 30.30
C ALA A 61 2.38 -0.12 30.64
N GLU A 62 2.21 1.19 30.68
CA GLU A 62 0.90 1.85 30.71
C GLU A 62 0.39 2.04 29.29
N THR A 63 -0.85 1.62 29.02
CA THR A 63 -1.43 1.65 27.68
C THR A 63 -2.63 2.59 27.57
N THR A 64 -2.62 3.47 26.57
CA THR A 64 -3.77 4.33 26.25
C THR A 64 -4.19 4.13 24.81
N VAL A 65 -5.43 3.68 24.59
CA VAL A 65 -6.02 3.66 23.24
C VAL A 65 -6.64 5.02 22.92
N VAL A 66 -6.43 5.51 21.71
CA VAL A 66 -7.00 6.76 21.21
C VAL A 66 -7.66 6.54 19.86
N THR A 67 -8.81 7.18 19.64
CA THR A 67 -9.42 7.28 18.32
C THR A 67 -9.94 8.69 18.09
N MET A 68 -9.83 9.15 16.85
CA MET A 68 -10.53 10.33 16.37
C MET A 68 -11.67 9.86 15.47
N GLY A 69 -12.90 10.25 15.79
CA GLY A 69 -14.05 9.79 15.03
C GLY A 69 -15.39 10.27 15.56
N PRO A 70 -16.47 9.99 14.83
CA PRO A 70 -17.83 10.34 15.25
C PRO A 70 -18.20 9.63 16.57
N PRO A 71 -19.32 10.01 17.22
CA PRO A 71 -19.77 9.40 18.47
C PRO A 71 -19.79 7.85 18.46
N GLN A 72 -20.17 7.21 17.35
CA GLN A 72 -20.18 5.73 17.26
C GLN A 72 -18.78 5.06 17.37
N ALA A 73 -17.69 5.81 17.22
CA ALA A 73 -16.33 5.29 17.39
C ALA A 73 -16.02 4.94 18.86
N GLU A 74 -16.85 5.39 19.80
CA GLU A 74 -16.75 5.03 21.21
C GLU A 74 -16.84 3.50 21.43
N GLN A 75 -17.60 2.78 20.60
CA GLN A 75 -17.67 1.32 20.67
C GLN A 75 -16.29 0.68 20.43
N ALA A 76 -15.52 1.20 19.47
CA ALA A 76 -14.17 0.70 19.19
C ALA A 76 -13.22 0.90 20.39
N LEU A 77 -13.40 1.98 21.15
CA LEU A 77 -12.64 2.21 22.38
C LEU A 77 -13.04 1.23 23.48
N SER A 78 -14.34 0.98 23.66
CA SER A 78 -14.85 -0.04 24.60
C SER A 78 -14.31 -1.43 24.28
N ASP A 79 -14.28 -1.80 23.00
CA ASP A 79 -13.72 -3.08 22.55
C ASP A 79 -12.21 -3.16 22.82
N ALA A 80 -11.47 -2.07 22.59
CA ALA A 80 -10.04 -1.99 22.88
C ALA A 80 -9.72 -2.06 24.39
N LEU A 81 -10.54 -1.44 25.24
CA LEU A 81 -10.46 -1.59 26.70
C LEU A 81 -10.71 -3.06 27.10
N ALA A 82 -11.67 -3.73 26.47
CA ALA A 82 -11.94 -5.15 26.70
C ALA A 82 -10.79 -6.06 26.21
N MET A 83 -9.95 -5.59 25.29
CA MET A 83 -8.71 -6.23 24.87
C MET A 83 -7.54 -5.98 25.84
N GLY A 84 -7.73 -5.21 26.92
CA GLY A 84 -6.76 -5.05 28.00
C GLY A 84 -6.01 -3.71 28.04
N MET A 85 -6.44 -2.72 27.27
CA MET A 85 -5.92 -1.34 27.37
C MET A 85 -6.33 -0.70 28.71
N ASP A 86 -5.45 0.14 29.29
CA ASP A 86 -5.70 0.75 30.61
C ASP A 86 -6.63 1.96 30.53
N ARG A 87 -6.48 2.77 29.48
CA ARG A 87 -7.16 4.05 29.31
C ARG A 87 -7.65 4.22 27.89
N ALA A 88 -8.73 4.97 27.72
CA ALA A 88 -9.29 5.29 26.42
C ALA A 88 -9.54 6.80 26.26
N VAL A 89 -9.17 7.33 25.10
CA VAL A 89 -9.37 8.72 24.71
C VAL A 89 -10.13 8.79 23.39
N HIS A 90 -11.20 9.58 23.37
CA HIS A 90 -12.01 9.86 22.19
C HIS A 90 -11.83 11.32 21.78
N LEU A 91 -11.13 11.55 20.68
CA LEU A 91 -11.07 12.87 20.04
C LEU A 91 -12.35 13.03 19.20
N THR A 92 -13.32 13.78 19.73
CA THR A 92 -14.66 13.89 19.14
C THR A 92 -15.17 15.32 19.22
N ASP A 93 -15.45 15.88 18.05
CA ASP A 93 -15.92 17.25 17.85
C ASP A 93 -16.45 17.34 16.41
N ARG A 94 -17.46 18.19 16.18
CA ARG A 94 -17.90 18.52 14.82
C ARG A 94 -16.78 19.17 14.01
N ALA A 95 -15.85 19.87 14.66
CA ALA A 95 -14.69 20.48 14.03
C ALA A 95 -13.77 19.47 13.32
N PHE A 96 -13.77 18.19 13.70
CA PHE A 96 -12.97 17.16 13.04
C PHE A 96 -13.62 16.58 11.77
N ALA A 97 -14.86 16.96 11.45
CA ALA A 97 -15.59 16.38 10.32
C ALA A 97 -14.91 16.69 8.98
N GLY A 98 -14.80 15.67 8.11
CA GLY A 98 -14.17 15.80 6.79
C GLY A 98 -12.64 15.90 6.81
N SER A 99 -12.01 15.54 7.93
CA SER A 99 -10.54 15.45 8.02
C SER A 99 -10.00 14.43 7.03
N ASP A 100 -8.93 14.80 6.33
CA ASP A 100 -8.05 13.87 5.66
C ASP A 100 -6.98 13.33 6.63
N THR A 101 -5.98 12.63 6.11
CA THR A 101 -4.92 12.00 6.91
C THR A 101 -4.10 13.03 7.68
N LEU A 102 -3.66 14.13 7.05
CA LEU A 102 -2.84 15.13 7.71
C LEU A 102 -3.61 15.88 8.81
N ALA A 103 -4.86 16.26 8.55
CA ALA A 103 -5.72 16.87 9.57
C ALA A 103 -5.95 15.91 10.76
N THR A 104 -6.11 14.61 10.49
CA THR A 104 -6.20 13.57 11.52
C THR A 104 -4.91 13.45 12.32
N ALA A 105 -3.75 13.41 11.64
CA ALA A 105 -2.44 13.33 12.28
C ALA A 105 -2.16 14.54 13.17
N ARG A 106 -2.56 15.75 12.77
CA ARG A 106 -2.46 16.97 13.61
C ARG A 106 -3.27 16.87 14.90
N ALA A 107 -4.49 16.35 14.83
CA ALA A 107 -5.33 16.17 16.02
C ALA A 107 -4.70 15.16 17.00
N LEU A 108 -4.25 14.01 16.49
CA LEU A 108 -3.55 12.99 17.29
C LEU A 108 -2.24 13.52 17.87
N ALA A 109 -1.44 14.25 17.08
CA ALA A 109 -0.19 14.86 17.50
C ALA A 109 -0.42 15.85 18.65
N ALA A 110 -1.41 16.74 18.52
CA ALA A 110 -1.73 17.71 19.56
C ALA A 110 -2.09 17.06 20.90
N TRP A 111 -2.79 15.92 20.87
CA TRP A 111 -3.05 15.14 22.09
C TRP A 111 -1.79 14.49 22.65
N LEU A 112 -1.00 13.82 21.80
CA LEU A 112 0.24 13.13 22.20
C LEU A 112 1.29 14.07 22.78
N THR A 113 1.45 15.27 22.21
CA THR A 113 2.37 16.30 22.72
C THR A 113 1.99 16.74 24.14
N LYS A 114 0.70 16.83 24.47
CA LYS A 114 0.23 17.20 25.83
C LYS A 114 0.32 16.04 26.82
N GLY A 115 0.03 14.82 26.38
CA GLY A 115 -0.02 13.63 27.25
C GLY A 115 1.35 13.00 27.53
N GLY A 116 2.29 13.16 26.60
CA GLY A 116 3.57 12.45 26.59
C GLY A 116 3.43 10.96 26.23
N PHE A 117 4.45 10.39 25.62
CA PHE A 117 4.50 8.99 25.22
C PHE A 117 5.97 8.54 25.07
N ASP A 118 6.19 7.23 25.11
CA ASP A 118 7.46 6.62 24.69
C ASP A 118 7.32 5.85 23.38
N LEU A 119 6.14 5.25 23.16
CA LEU A 119 5.85 4.50 21.95
C LEU A 119 4.43 4.80 21.47
N VAL A 120 4.27 5.08 20.18
CA VAL A 120 2.96 5.13 19.53
C VAL A 120 2.84 3.96 18.58
N LEU A 121 1.74 3.21 18.68
CA LEU A 121 1.42 2.09 17.80
C LEU A 121 0.16 2.42 16.99
N LEU A 122 0.20 2.14 15.69
CA LEU A 122 -0.94 2.23 14.78
C LEU A 122 -0.97 0.98 13.89
N GLY A 123 -2.10 0.67 13.26
CA GLY A 123 -2.11 -0.28 12.16
C GLY A 123 -1.33 0.24 10.94
N LYS A 124 -0.79 -0.67 10.12
CA LYS A 124 -0.05 -0.35 8.88
C LYS A 124 -0.83 0.59 7.94
N TYR A 125 -2.11 0.28 7.72
CA TYR A 125 -3.10 1.13 7.03
C TYR A 125 -4.51 0.62 7.39
N SER A 126 -5.54 1.39 7.06
CA SER A 126 -6.92 0.94 7.19
C SER A 126 -7.43 0.31 5.90
N LEU A 127 -8.23 -0.76 5.98
CA LEU A 127 -8.67 -1.52 4.79
C LEU A 127 -9.69 -0.78 3.90
N ASP A 128 -10.37 0.23 4.43
CA ASP A 128 -11.35 1.03 3.69
C ASP A 128 -10.70 2.01 2.71
N ALA A 129 -9.53 2.56 3.05
CA ALA A 129 -8.86 3.62 2.30
C ALA A 129 -7.41 3.28 1.89
N GLU A 130 -6.73 2.36 2.58
CA GLU A 130 -5.39 1.85 2.25
C GLU A 130 -4.30 2.94 2.09
N THR A 131 -4.44 4.09 2.76
CA THR A 131 -3.51 5.23 2.58
C THR A 131 -2.16 5.01 3.28
N GLY A 132 -2.18 4.54 4.53
CA GLY A 132 -0.96 4.29 5.34
C GLY A 132 -0.19 5.54 5.79
N GLN A 133 -0.83 6.72 5.76
CA GLN A 133 -0.16 8.01 5.91
C GLN A 133 -0.07 8.53 7.35
N VAL A 134 -1.09 8.26 8.18
CA VAL A 134 -1.22 8.88 9.51
C VAL A 134 -0.03 8.55 10.43
N GLY A 135 0.52 7.33 10.36
CA GLY A 135 1.68 6.94 11.16
C GLY A 135 2.93 7.78 10.85
N PRO A 136 3.43 7.80 9.59
CA PRO A 136 4.54 8.65 9.19
C PRO A 136 4.29 10.16 9.38
N GLU A 137 3.08 10.65 9.08
CA GLU A 137 2.72 12.06 9.32
C GLU A 137 2.82 12.40 10.82
N LEU A 138 2.33 11.52 11.68
CA LEU A 138 2.40 11.68 13.13
C LEU A 138 3.84 11.69 13.63
N ALA A 139 4.71 10.82 13.10
CA ALA A 139 6.12 10.79 13.47
C ALA A 139 6.84 12.10 13.12
N GLU A 140 6.53 12.70 11.97
CA GLU A 140 7.06 14.01 11.59
C GLU A 140 6.57 15.11 12.52
N LEU A 141 5.25 15.19 12.78
CA LEU A 141 4.65 16.21 13.62
C LEU A 141 5.15 16.17 15.06
N LEU A 142 5.50 14.98 15.56
CA LEU A 142 6.06 14.76 16.89
C LEU A 142 7.59 14.89 16.92
N GLY A 143 8.26 14.93 15.76
CA GLY A 143 9.72 15.02 15.66
C GLY A 143 10.46 13.77 16.15
N VAL A 144 9.89 12.58 15.94
CA VAL A 144 10.40 11.31 16.47
C VAL A 144 10.76 10.31 15.37
N ALA A 145 11.43 9.21 15.75
CA ALA A 145 11.74 8.13 14.82
C ALA A 145 10.46 7.41 14.36
N GLN A 146 10.47 6.86 13.15
CA GLN A 146 9.40 5.98 12.67
C GLN A 146 9.92 4.63 12.21
N ILE A 147 9.13 3.57 12.43
CA ILE A 147 9.32 2.27 11.78
C ILE A 147 7.96 1.78 11.29
N THR A 148 7.75 1.82 9.99
CA THR A 148 6.51 1.39 9.34
C THR A 148 6.49 -0.12 9.09
N GLY A 149 5.33 -0.74 9.04
CA GLY A 149 5.17 -2.14 8.60
C GLY A 149 5.86 -3.18 9.49
N VAL A 150 5.95 -2.93 10.79
CA VAL A 150 6.60 -3.81 11.77
C VAL A 150 5.90 -5.17 11.81
N ARG A 151 6.66 -6.24 11.58
CA ARG A 151 6.24 -7.65 11.69
C ARG A 151 6.81 -8.36 12.91
N LYS A 152 7.83 -7.79 13.55
CA LYS A 152 8.42 -8.27 14.80
C LYS A 152 9.11 -7.12 15.52
N LEU A 153 9.02 -7.08 16.84
CA LEU A 153 9.60 -6.02 17.66
C LEU A 153 10.29 -6.59 18.90
N ASP A 154 11.54 -6.19 19.09
CA ASP A 154 12.29 -6.37 20.32
C ASP A 154 12.64 -5.01 20.92
N ILE A 155 12.65 -4.93 22.26
CA ILE A 155 12.88 -3.70 23.01
C ILE A 155 13.92 -3.98 24.09
N ASP A 156 15.04 -3.26 24.02
CA ASP A 156 16.12 -3.30 25.01
C ASP A 156 16.32 -1.90 25.59
N GLY A 157 15.81 -1.69 26.81
CA GLY A 157 15.75 -0.36 27.43
C GLY A 157 14.94 0.63 26.58
N ARG A 158 15.60 1.64 26.01
CA ARG A 158 14.99 2.62 25.08
C ARG A 158 15.27 2.32 23.60
N ILE A 159 15.98 1.24 23.29
CA ILE A 159 16.33 0.86 21.93
C ILE A 159 15.29 -0.12 21.39
N LEU A 160 14.80 0.19 20.20
CA LEU A 160 13.85 -0.61 19.42
C LEU A 160 14.62 -1.33 18.32
N ARG A 161 14.42 -2.63 18.20
CA ARG A 161 14.89 -3.44 17.05
C ARG A 161 13.69 -4.11 16.41
N ALA A 162 13.38 -3.74 15.18
CA ALA A 162 12.19 -4.21 14.49
C ALA A 162 12.54 -4.84 13.15
N GLU A 163 11.89 -5.97 12.84
CA GLU A 163 11.77 -6.42 11.46
C GLU A 163 10.55 -5.71 10.86
N ARG A 164 10.72 -5.01 9.74
CA ARG A 164 9.62 -4.45 8.95
C ARG A 164 9.50 -5.06 7.57
N GLU A 165 8.30 -5.07 7.03
CA GLU A 165 8.05 -5.51 5.64
C GLU A 165 8.75 -4.58 4.63
N SER A 166 9.27 -5.17 3.55
CA SER A 166 9.69 -4.45 2.33
C SER A 166 9.05 -5.09 1.11
N ASP A 167 9.02 -4.37 -0.02
CA ASP A 167 8.44 -4.85 -1.28
C ASP A 167 9.12 -6.12 -1.81
N GLU A 168 10.37 -6.36 -1.40
CA GLU A 168 11.20 -7.47 -1.85
C GLU A 168 11.58 -8.46 -0.73
N GLY A 169 11.12 -8.23 0.51
CA GLY A 169 11.44 -9.08 1.65
C GLY A 169 11.12 -8.43 2.99
N TYR A 170 12.13 -8.28 3.85
CA TYR A 170 12.02 -7.51 5.09
C TYR A 170 13.34 -6.82 5.43
N GLU A 171 13.27 -5.83 6.30
CA GLU A 171 14.41 -5.03 6.75
C GLU A 171 14.48 -5.04 8.27
N GLU A 172 15.69 -5.05 8.83
CA GLU A 172 15.90 -4.81 10.25
C GLU A 172 16.24 -3.34 10.49
N ILE A 173 15.43 -2.68 11.32
CA ILE A 173 15.58 -1.26 11.66
C ILE A 173 15.84 -1.13 13.16
N GLU A 174 16.80 -0.28 13.51
CA GLU A 174 17.07 0.13 14.89
C GLU A 174 16.69 1.61 15.08
N ALA A 175 16.03 1.93 16.18
CA ALA A 175 15.69 3.30 16.55
C ALA A 175 15.65 3.46 18.08
N ALA A 176 15.72 4.70 18.57
CA ALA A 176 15.55 5.00 20.00
C ALA A 176 14.16 5.59 20.28
N MET A 177 13.59 5.28 21.45
CA MET A 177 12.36 5.92 21.93
C MET A 177 12.62 7.38 22.35
N PRO A 178 11.68 8.31 22.12
CA PRO A 178 10.32 8.06 21.65
C PRO A 178 10.22 7.74 20.15
N ALA A 179 9.25 6.90 19.77
CA ALA A 179 9.06 6.48 18.37
C ALA A 179 7.60 6.19 18.01
N VAL A 180 7.29 6.25 16.71
CA VAL A 180 6.00 5.84 16.12
C VAL A 180 6.20 4.59 15.27
N LEU A 181 5.42 3.54 15.53
CA LEU A 181 5.46 2.28 14.79
C LEU A 181 4.12 2.02 14.13
N THR A 182 4.13 1.50 12.89
CA THR A 182 2.93 0.93 12.27
C THR A 182 3.04 -0.59 12.20
N CYS A 183 1.96 -1.27 12.55
CA CYS A 183 1.91 -2.71 12.79
C CYS A 183 1.41 -3.44 11.54
N ALA A 184 2.27 -4.27 10.96
CA ALA A 184 1.90 -5.20 9.90
C ALA A 184 1.13 -6.40 10.47
N GLU A 185 0.64 -7.24 9.57
CA GLU A 185 -0.32 -8.30 9.86
C GLU A 185 0.20 -9.35 10.85
N ARG A 186 1.53 -9.54 10.88
CA ARG A 186 2.19 -10.65 11.58
C ARG A 186 2.79 -10.28 12.94
N VAL A 187 2.71 -9.01 13.35
CA VAL A 187 3.36 -8.57 14.59
C VAL A 187 2.75 -9.20 15.84
N ALA A 188 1.44 -9.45 15.84
CA ALA A 188 0.73 -10.08 16.94
C ALA A 188 -0.58 -10.71 16.45
N GLN A 189 -1.08 -11.73 17.14
CA GLN A 189 -2.43 -12.27 16.88
C GLN A 189 -3.51 -11.42 17.56
N PRO A 190 -4.70 -11.23 16.96
CA PRO A 190 -5.75 -10.41 17.55
C PRO A 190 -6.23 -11.04 18.85
N ILE A 191 -6.46 -10.20 19.87
CA ILE A 191 -6.94 -10.68 21.17
C ILE A 191 -8.38 -11.16 21.05
N LYS A 192 -8.63 -12.38 21.54
CA LYS A 192 -10.00 -12.86 21.78
C LYS A 192 -10.46 -12.35 23.14
N VAL A 193 -11.42 -11.44 23.12
CA VAL A 193 -11.99 -10.86 24.34
C VAL A 193 -12.81 -11.91 25.10
N LYS A 194 -12.54 -12.05 26.40
CA LYS A 194 -13.33 -12.88 27.31
C LYS A 194 -14.48 -12.07 27.91
N ALA A 195 -15.58 -12.74 28.28
CA ALA A 195 -16.77 -12.07 28.81
C ALA A 195 -16.46 -11.23 30.06
N GLU A 196 -15.60 -11.73 30.96
CA GLU A 196 -15.23 -11.00 32.18
C GLU A 196 -14.38 -9.76 31.87
N ALA A 197 -13.56 -9.80 30.82
CA ALA A 197 -12.78 -8.66 30.38
C ALA A 197 -13.68 -7.58 29.75
N ALA A 198 -14.67 -7.99 28.96
CA ALA A 198 -15.69 -7.09 28.43
C ALA A 198 -16.51 -6.42 29.53
N GLU A 199 -16.87 -7.14 30.59
CA GLU A 199 -17.62 -6.56 31.70
C GLU A 199 -16.79 -5.55 32.50
N ARG A 200 -15.51 -5.87 32.77
CA ARG A 200 -14.59 -4.91 33.41
C ARG A 200 -14.38 -3.65 32.57
N ALA A 201 -14.31 -3.77 31.25
CA ALA A 201 -14.11 -2.61 30.38
C ALA A 201 -15.22 -1.57 30.50
N LYS A 202 -16.46 -1.98 30.79
CA LYS A 202 -17.61 -1.07 30.96
C LYS A 202 -17.46 -0.09 32.13
N SER A 203 -16.65 -0.40 33.13
CA SER A 203 -16.42 0.49 34.28
C SER A 203 -15.30 1.51 34.03
N ILE A 204 -14.53 1.37 32.94
CA ILE A 204 -13.45 2.28 32.59
C ILE A 204 -14.04 3.48 31.84
N THR A 205 -13.79 4.68 32.35
CA THR A 205 -14.30 5.91 31.72
C THR A 205 -13.50 6.26 30.47
N ILE A 206 -14.22 6.52 29.37
CA ILE A 206 -13.64 7.04 28.12
C ILE A 206 -13.54 8.56 28.21
N GLN A 207 -12.32 9.09 28.12
CA GLN A 207 -12.08 10.53 28.15
C GLN A 207 -12.39 11.15 26.78
N ARG A 208 -13.41 11.99 26.71
CA ARG A 208 -13.74 12.76 25.49
C ARG A 208 -12.99 14.08 25.48
N ILE A 209 -12.39 14.43 24.35
CA ILE A 209 -11.60 15.66 24.18
C ILE A 209 -12.05 16.35 22.89
N ALA A 210 -12.42 17.63 22.98
CA ALA A 210 -12.84 18.45 21.85
C ALA A 210 -11.63 19.12 21.17
N ALA A 211 -11.83 19.69 19.98
CA ALA A 211 -10.75 20.34 19.23
C ALA A 211 -10.15 21.54 20.00
N ASN A 212 -11.02 22.31 20.67
CA ASN A 212 -10.61 23.47 21.47
C ASN A 212 -9.75 23.08 22.68
N ASP A 213 -10.02 21.93 23.32
CA ASP A 213 -9.22 21.43 24.45
C ASP A 213 -7.79 21.06 24.01
N LEU A 214 -7.62 20.71 22.73
CA LEU A 214 -6.31 20.46 22.13
C LEU A 214 -5.61 21.77 21.70
N GLY A 215 -6.31 22.90 21.68
CA GLY A 215 -5.78 24.18 21.21
C GLY A 215 -5.66 24.26 19.68
N LEU A 216 -6.40 23.42 18.95
CA LEU A 216 -6.37 23.35 17.49
C LEU A 216 -7.27 24.44 16.89
N LYS A 217 -6.76 25.11 15.86
CA LYS A 217 -7.53 26.11 15.11
C LYS A 217 -8.38 25.44 14.03
N PRO A 218 -9.48 26.07 13.57
CA PRO A 218 -10.31 25.53 12.49
C PRO A 218 -9.54 25.21 11.19
N GLN A 219 -8.45 25.93 10.89
CA GLN A 219 -7.62 25.69 9.70
C GLN A 219 -6.63 24.53 9.85
N GLU A 220 -6.58 23.87 11.01
CA GLU A 220 -5.66 22.77 11.29
C GLU A 220 -6.37 21.40 11.30
N VAL A 221 -7.70 21.40 11.40
CA VAL A 221 -8.53 20.19 11.55
C VAL A 221 -9.75 20.21 10.64
N GLY A 222 -10.38 19.05 10.47
CA GLY A 222 -11.58 18.92 9.66
C GLY A 222 -11.34 19.26 8.20
N PHE A 223 -12.42 19.40 7.45
CA PHE A 223 -12.37 19.72 6.02
C PHE A 223 -11.58 21.01 5.72
N ALA A 224 -11.64 22.00 6.62
CA ALA A 224 -10.93 23.27 6.45
C ALA A 224 -9.41 23.09 6.57
N GLY A 225 -8.94 22.24 7.50
CA GLY A 225 -7.53 21.92 7.65
C GLY A 225 -7.00 20.81 6.73
N SER A 226 -7.88 20.04 6.08
CA SER A 226 -7.52 19.02 5.10
C SER A 226 -6.92 19.64 3.82
N PRO A 227 -5.65 19.37 3.47
CA PRO A 227 -5.09 19.77 2.19
C PRO A 227 -5.63 18.97 0.99
N THR A 228 -6.33 17.86 1.19
CA THR A 228 -7.00 17.10 0.13
C THR A 228 -8.51 17.04 0.31
N TRP A 229 -9.25 16.75 -0.77
CA TRP A 229 -10.68 16.45 -0.68
C TRP A 229 -11.16 15.51 -1.78
N VAL A 230 -12.25 14.80 -1.49
CA VAL A 230 -12.97 13.95 -2.44
C VAL A 230 -13.92 14.82 -3.26
N SER A 231 -13.80 14.78 -4.59
CA SER A 231 -14.64 15.59 -5.49
C SER A 231 -15.92 14.88 -5.93
N ASP A 232 -15.90 13.55 -6.03
CA ASP A 232 -17.03 12.70 -6.43
C ASP A 232 -16.77 11.26 -5.94
N ILE A 233 -17.76 10.38 -6.05
CA ILE A 233 -17.65 8.95 -5.73
C ILE A 233 -18.25 8.12 -6.88
N ARG A 234 -17.47 7.20 -7.45
CA ARG A 234 -17.90 6.31 -8.53
C ARG A 234 -17.89 4.86 -8.08
N ALA A 235 -18.97 4.13 -8.30
CA ALA A 235 -18.99 2.68 -8.13
C ALA A 235 -18.28 1.99 -9.28
N VAL A 236 -17.62 0.87 -8.98
CA VAL A 236 -17.05 -0.04 -9.96
C VAL A 236 -17.95 -1.27 -10.03
N GLU A 237 -18.68 -1.41 -11.13
CA GLU A 237 -19.41 -2.65 -11.41
C GLU A 237 -18.42 -3.77 -11.73
N THR A 238 -18.65 -4.94 -11.13
CA THR A 238 -17.90 -6.15 -11.46
C THR A 238 -18.79 -7.02 -12.34
N PRO A 239 -18.44 -7.28 -13.61
CA PRO A 239 -19.21 -8.18 -14.46
C PRO A 239 -19.24 -9.58 -13.83
N LYS A 240 -20.43 -10.18 -13.75
CA LYS A 240 -20.57 -11.61 -13.46
C LYS A 240 -20.37 -12.38 -14.76
N THR A 241 -19.35 -13.23 -14.83
CA THR A 241 -19.17 -14.15 -15.96
C THR A 241 -19.86 -15.48 -15.63
N GLN A 242 -20.51 -16.09 -16.62
CA GLN A 242 -20.93 -17.49 -16.52
C GLN A 242 -19.73 -18.39 -16.80
N CYS A 243 -19.28 -19.15 -15.80
CA CYS A 243 -18.16 -20.08 -15.93
C CYS A 243 -18.49 -21.20 -16.93
N ARG A 244 -17.63 -21.36 -17.93
CA ARG A 244 -17.66 -22.50 -18.85
C ARG A 244 -16.83 -23.65 -18.29
N TYR A 245 -17.49 -24.74 -17.94
CA TYR A 245 -16.80 -25.95 -17.47
C TYR A 245 -16.23 -26.76 -18.64
N ILE A 246 -15.00 -27.24 -18.47
CA ILE A 246 -14.32 -28.16 -19.39
C ILE A 246 -14.27 -29.53 -18.71
N ASP A 247 -14.64 -30.58 -19.43
CA ASP A 247 -14.62 -31.96 -18.91
C ASP A 247 -13.17 -32.43 -18.71
N PRO A 248 -12.76 -32.76 -17.47
CA PRO A 248 -11.40 -33.18 -17.17
C PRO A 248 -11.19 -34.70 -17.24
N SER A 249 -12.16 -35.47 -17.76
CA SER A 249 -12.09 -36.94 -17.85
C SER A 249 -10.87 -37.47 -18.61
N ASP A 250 -10.44 -36.74 -19.66
CA ASP A 250 -9.17 -36.93 -20.36
C ASP A 250 -8.31 -35.66 -20.15
N PRO A 251 -7.27 -35.71 -19.29
CA PRO A 251 -6.47 -34.54 -18.95
C PRO A 251 -5.75 -33.90 -20.12
N GLU A 252 -5.26 -34.68 -21.09
CA GLU A 252 -4.56 -34.15 -22.26
C GLU A 252 -5.53 -33.45 -23.21
N ARG A 253 -6.70 -34.06 -23.43
CA ARG A 253 -7.77 -33.44 -24.22
C ARG A 253 -8.27 -32.16 -23.55
N ALA A 254 -8.50 -32.19 -22.24
CA ALA A 254 -8.97 -31.03 -21.48
C ALA A 254 -7.95 -29.88 -21.52
N ALA A 255 -6.65 -30.19 -21.40
CA ALA A 255 -5.57 -29.21 -21.53
C ALA A 255 -5.56 -28.55 -22.93
N ARG A 256 -5.66 -29.35 -24.00
CA ARG A 256 -5.73 -28.85 -25.39
C ARG A 256 -6.98 -27.99 -25.61
N GLU A 257 -8.15 -28.45 -25.15
CA GLU A 257 -9.40 -27.68 -25.24
C GLU A 257 -9.31 -26.34 -24.49
N LEU A 258 -8.73 -26.33 -23.28
CA LEU A 258 -8.49 -25.09 -22.53
C LEU A 258 -7.57 -24.14 -23.31
N ILE A 259 -6.45 -24.64 -23.85
CA ILE A 259 -5.52 -23.82 -24.65
C ILE A 259 -6.24 -23.20 -25.86
N GLU A 260 -7.06 -23.97 -26.59
CA GLU A 260 -7.85 -23.47 -27.72
C GLU A 260 -8.85 -22.39 -27.30
N HIS A 261 -9.47 -22.53 -26.13
CA HIS A 261 -10.34 -21.52 -25.56
C HIS A 261 -9.59 -20.23 -25.23
N LEU A 262 -8.43 -20.35 -24.58
CA LEU A 262 -7.60 -19.21 -24.23
C LEU A 262 -7.02 -18.51 -25.48
N ASP A 263 -6.68 -19.25 -26.53
CA ASP A 263 -6.24 -18.68 -27.80
C ASP A 263 -7.34 -17.90 -28.52
N ARG A 264 -8.58 -18.43 -28.51
CA ARG A 264 -9.75 -17.74 -29.05
C ARG A 264 -10.11 -16.49 -28.25
N ALA A 265 -9.96 -16.53 -26.93
CA ALA A 265 -10.15 -15.36 -26.07
C ALA A 265 -9.00 -14.34 -26.17
N GLY A 266 -7.91 -14.67 -26.87
CA GLY A 266 -6.70 -13.84 -26.92
C GLY A 266 -5.88 -13.87 -25.61
N ALA A 267 -6.30 -14.65 -24.62
CA ALA A 267 -5.69 -14.79 -23.30
C ALA A 267 -4.31 -15.47 -23.30
N LEU A 268 -3.85 -16.00 -24.44
CA LEU A 268 -2.46 -16.43 -24.66
C LEU A 268 -1.64 -15.54 -25.60
N LYS A 269 -2.24 -14.59 -26.32
CA LYS A 269 -1.52 -13.62 -27.19
C LYS A 269 -1.09 -12.35 -26.43
N PRO A 270 0.13 -11.82 -26.56
CA PRO A 270 0.52 -10.58 -25.89
C PRO A 270 -0.53 -9.48 -26.09
N ARG A 271 -0.86 -8.68 -25.06
CA ARG A 271 -1.78 -7.55 -25.24
C ARG A 271 -1.16 -6.60 -26.27
N ALA A 272 -1.76 -6.52 -27.46
CA ALA A 272 -1.48 -5.44 -28.41
C ALA A 272 -2.17 -4.17 -27.90
N ARG A 273 -1.62 -3.57 -26.83
CA ARG A 273 -1.98 -2.18 -26.51
C ARG A 273 -1.16 -1.31 -27.44
N GLU A 274 -1.81 -0.51 -28.28
CA GLU A 274 -1.16 0.67 -28.86
C GLU A 274 -0.69 1.51 -27.68
N ARG A 275 0.59 1.41 -27.34
CA ARG A 275 1.15 2.20 -26.26
C ARG A 275 1.38 3.58 -26.81
N ARG A 276 0.93 4.58 -26.08
CA ARG A 276 1.24 5.96 -26.49
C ARG A 276 2.76 6.15 -26.46
N PRO A 277 3.39 6.66 -27.54
CA PRO A 277 4.81 6.97 -27.52
C PRO A 277 5.08 8.17 -26.62
N ILE A 278 6.24 8.16 -25.96
CA ILE A 278 6.76 9.33 -25.26
C ILE A 278 6.89 10.50 -26.22
N SER A 279 6.46 11.68 -25.76
CA SER A 279 6.49 12.90 -26.57
C SER A 279 7.87 13.16 -27.16
N SER A 280 7.92 13.47 -28.46
CA SER A 280 9.13 13.96 -29.12
C SER A 280 9.36 15.46 -28.93
N ALA A 281 8.42 16.16 -28.27
CA ALA A 281 8.51 17.59 -28.08
C ALA A 281 9.70 17.95 -27.17
N VAL A 282 10.48 18.94 -27.60
CA VAL A 282 11.45 19.61 -26.72
C VAL A 282 10.67 20.62 -25.89
N ARG A 283 10.58 20.36 -24.58
CA ARG A 283 9.84 21.25 -23.67
C ARG A 283 10.66 22.51 -23.38
N LYS A 284 9.97 23.65 -23.27
CA LYS A 284 10.50 24.92 -22.72
C LYS A 284 9.72 25.20 -21.42
N PRO A 285 10.16 24.64 -20.29
CA PRO A 285 9.36 24.57 -19.07
C PRO A 285 8.95 25.94 -18.54
N LEU A 286 7.67 26.08 -18.22
CA LEU A 286 7.17 27.20 -17.43
C LEU A 286 7.58 27.03 -15.96
N VAL A 287 8.03 28.12 -15.34
CA VAL A 287 8.42 28.13 -13.92
C VAL A 287 7.25 27.68 -13.04
N GLY A 288 7.49 26.71 -12.15
CA GLY A 288 6.48 26.19 -11.22
C GLY A 288 5.44 25.25 -11.83
N SER A 289 5.62 24.83 -13.09
CA SER A 289 4.76 23.86 -13.77
C SER A 289 5.33 22.43 -13.83
N ASP A 290 6.53 22.22 -13.27
CA ASP A 290 7.25 20.95 -13.38
C ASP A 290 6.52 19.79 -12.69
N VAL A 291 6.52 18.64 -13.33
CA VAL A 291 6.04 17.37 -12.77
C VAL A 291 7.25 16.56 -12.35
N TRP A 292 7.33 16.23 -11.07
CA TRP A 292 8.41 15.43 -10.53
C TRP A 292 7.98 13.98 -10.34
N VAL A 293 8.91 13.06 -10.59
CA VAL A 293 8.77 11.64 -10.30
C VAL A 293 9.94 11.24 -9.41
N ALA A 294 9.64 10.76 -8.20
CA ALA A 294 10.65 10.15 -7.34
C ALA A 294 11.07 8.80 -7.93
N VAL A 295 12.36 8.65 -8.18
CA VAL A 295 12.95 7.43 -8.76
C VAL A 295 13.17 6.40 -7.66
N GLU A 296 12.58 5.22 -7.83
CA GLU A 296 12.89 4.06 -7.01
C GLU A 296 13.66 3.01 -7.82
N THR A 297 14.55 2.31 -7.12
CA THR A 297 15.27 1.16 -7.68
C THR A 297 15.01 -0.08 -6.84
N ASP A 298 14.98 -1.24 -7.49
CA ASP A 298 14.95 -2.55 -6.82
C ASP A 298 16.27 -2.86 -6.08
N LEU A 299 16.31 -3.98 -5.36
CA LEU A 299 17.51 -4.46 -4.67
C LEU A 299 18.70 -4.73 -5.62
N ASN A 300 18.42 -5.01 -6.89
CA ASN A 300 19.43 -5.14 -7.95
C ASN A 300 19.84 -3.78 -8.55
N ARG A 301 19.38 -2.68 -7.95
CA ARG A 301 19.69 -1.31 -8.34
C ARG A 301 19.19 -0.95 -9.75
N ARG A 302 18.12 -1.59 -10.23
CA ARG A 302 17.45 -1.27 -11.49
C ARG A 302 16.25 -0.38 -11.22
N VAL A 303 15.98 0.57 -12.12
CA VAL A 303 14.79 1.42 -12.02
C VAL A 303 13.53 0.55 -12.04
N THR A 304 12.64 0.76 -11.07
CA THR A 304 11.40 -0.02 -10.95
C THR A 304 10.46 0.27 -12.11
N ARG A 305 9.62 -0.72 -12.46
CA ARG A 305 8.59 -0.54 -13.48
C ARG A 305 7.62 0.58 -13.12
N THR A 306 7.19 0.66 -11.86
CA THR A 306 6.35 1.77 -11.36
C THR A 306 6.97 3.15 -11.62
N THR A 307 8.30 3.30 -11.49
CA THR A 307 8.97 4.57 -11.84
C THR A 307 8.77 4.92 -13.33
N LEU A 308 8.92 3.94 -14.23
CA LEU A 308 8.76 4.15 -15.67
C LEU A 308 7.29 4.43 -16.05
N GLU A 309 6.34 3.79 -15.37
CA GLU A 309 4.90 4.05 -15.50
C GLU A 309 4.56 5.48 -15.04
N MET A 310 5.11 5.94 -13.91
CA MET A 310 4.95 7.31 -13.44
C MET A 310 5.60 8.34 -14.39
N LEU A 311 6.76 8.05 -14.97
CA LEU A 311 7.37 8.90 -16.00
C LEU A 311 6.49 8.97 -17.26
N SER A 312 5.96 7.83 -17.70
CA SER A 312 5.03 7.75 -18.85
C SER A 312 3.80 8.62 -18.65
N ARG A 313 3.21 8.60 -17.44
CA ARG A 313 2.08 9.49 -17.12
C ARG A 313 2.53 10.93 -16.91
N GLY A 314 3.68 11.12 -16.27
CA GLY A 314 4.31 12.42 -16.03
C GLY A 314 4.61 13.18 -17.32
N ASP A 315 4.95 12.49 -18.42
CA ASP A 315 5.16 13.08 -19.74
C ASP A 315 3.90 13.80 -20.22
N GLN A 316 2.76 13.15 -20.06
CA GLN A 316 1.45 13.67 -20.45
C GLN A 316 1.04 14.85 -19.55
N LEU A 317 1.26 14.72 -18.24
CA LEU A 317 0.98 15.80 -17.29
C LEU A 317 1.87 17.02 -17.55
N ALA A 318 3.17 16.83 -17.76
CA ALA A 318 4.13 17.90 -18.07
C ALA A 318 3.79 18.62 -19.39
N ASN A 319 3.35 17.89 -20.41
CA ASN A 319 2.85 18.48 -21.65
C ASN A 319 1.59 19.34 -21.41
N ALA A 320 0.68 18.91 -20.54
CA ALA A 320 -0.54 19.63 -20.23
C ALA A 320 -0.32 20.87 -19.35
N THR A 321 0.65 20.82 -18.44
CA THR A 321 1.01 21.94 -17.55
C THR A 321 2.01 22.90 -18.20
N GLY A 322 2.69 22.48 -19.26
CA GLY A 322 3.79 23.22 -19.89
C GLY A 322 5.10 23.20 -19.08
N GLY A 323 5.24 22.30 -18.11
CA GLY A 323 6.45 22.15 -17.29
C GLY A 323 7.43 21.10 -17.83
N ALA A 324 8.56 20.92 -17.14
CA ALA A 324 9.44 19.78 -17.37
C ALA A 324 8.90 18.54 -16.67
N LEU A 325 9.21 17.36 -17.22
CA LEU A 325 9.23 16.13 -16.45
C LEU A 325 10.60 15.95 -15.81
N VAL A 326 10.65 15.86 -14.49
CA VAL A 326 11.89 15.74 -13.71
C VAL A 326 11.92 14.43 -12.94
N ALA A 327 12.94 13.61 -13.15
CA ALA A 327 13.20 12.43 -12.34
C ALA A 327 14.11 12.80 -11.16
N VAL A 328 13.72 12.52 -9.92
CA VAL A 328 14.49 12.87 -8.72
C VAL A 328 14.88 11.60 -7.96
N GLY A 329 16.16 11.35 -7.76
CA GLY A 329 16.67 10.19 -7.01
C GLY A 329 17.41 10.58 -5.73
N PHE A 330 17.29 9.75 -4.69
CA PHE A 330 17.93 9.93 -3.38
C PHE A 330 19.37 9.42 -3.32
N SER A 331 20.06 9.33 -4.46
CA SER A 331 21.44 8.86 -4.51
C SER A 331 22.10 9.36 -5.79
N GLY A 332 23.38 9.70 -5.72
CA GLY A 332 24.23 9.97 -6.89
C GLY A 332 24.17 8.85 -7.95
N SER A 333 23.90 7.62 -7.52
CA SER A 333 23.75 6.47 -8.42
C SER A 333 22.59 6.58 -9.41
N VAL A 334 21.61 7.47 -9.19
CA VAL A 334 20.49 7.66 -10.14
C VAL A 334 20.98 8.16 -11.50
N ALA A 335 22.11 8.89 -11.54
CA ALA A 335 22.68 9.42 -12.78
C ALA A 335 23.02 8.31 -13.79
N ARG A 336 23.36 7.08 -13.34
CA ARG A 336 23.65 5.95 -14.23
C ARG A 336 22.41 5.49 -15.03
N HIS A 337 21.21 5.86 -14.58
CA HIS A 337 19.95 5.51 -15.22
C HIS A 337 19.46 6.62 -16.16
N ALA A 338 20.27 7.63 -16.44
CA ALA A 338 19.85 8.78 -17.24
C ALA A 338 19.27 8.39 -18.60
N GLU A 339 19.87 7.41 -19.29
CA GLU A 339 19.37 6.96 -20.60
C GLU A 339 17.95 6.38 -20.51
N ILE A 340 17.70 5.47 -19.56
CA ILE A 340 16.37 4.87 -19.40
C ILE A 340 15.36 5.90 -18.88
N LEU A 341 15.73 6.75 -17.93
CA LEU A 341 14.81 7.79 -17.41
C LEU A 341 14.45 8.80 -18.52
N SER A 342 15.43 9.20 -19.33
CA SER A 342 15.22 10.11 -20.46
C SER A 342 14.35 9.50 -21.54
N SER A 343 14.55 8.22 -21.86
CA SER A 343 13.75 7.53 -22.88
C SER A 343 12.28 7.42 -22.51
N TYR A 344 11.96 7.44 -21.20
CA TYR A 344 10.61 7.54 -20.65
C TYR A 344 10.14 8.99 -20.40
N GLY A 345 10.83 9.98 -20.94
CA GLY A 345 10.34 11.35 -21.05
C GLY A 345 10.99 12.34 -20.09
N ALA A 346 11.86 11.93 -19.15
CA ALA A 346 12.51 12.86 -18.24
C ALA A 346 13.33 13.91 -19.02
N ASP A 347 13.00 15.19 -18.84
CA ASP A 347 13.77 16.33 -19.37
C ASP A 347 14.98 16.62 -18.48
N ARG A 348 14.85 16.37 -17.18
CA ARG A 348 15.91 16.55 -16.18
C ARG A 348 15.95 15.37 -15.22
N ILE A 349 17.14 15.03 -14.76
CA ILE A 349 17.40 14.00 -13.76
C ILE A 349 18.20 14.66 -12.64
N ILE A 350 17.60 14.76 -11.46
CA ILE A 350 18.23 15.33 -10.28
C ILE A 350 18.68 14.20 -9.36
N ALA A 351 19.98 14.14 -9.10
CA ALA A 351 20.60 13.24 -8.15
C ALA A 351 20.87 13.98 -6.84
N LEU A 352 20.16 13.61 -5.77
CA LEU A 352 20.41 14.13 -4.43
C LEU A 352 21.58 13.37 -3.79
N GLU A 353 22.54 14.11 -3.25
CA GLU A 353 23.73 13.57 -2.58
C GLU A 353 23.87 14.10 -1.16
N SER A 354 23.98 13.19 -0.21
CA SER A 354 24.38 13.42 1.20
C SER A 354 24.90 12.10 1.76
N PRO A 355 25.86 12.09 2.72
CA PRO A 355 26.25 10.87 3.43
C PRO A 355 25.05 10.14 4.07
N GLU A 356 24.07 10.89 4.57
CA GLU A 356 22.85 10.37 5.20
C GLU A 356 21.86 9.73 4.21
N LEU A 357 22.12 9.81 2.89
CA LEU A 357 21.33 9.18 1.84
C LEU A 357 21.97 7.89 1.29
N GLU A 358 23.17 7.52 1.74
CA GLU A 358 23.82 6.26 1.31
C GLU A 358 23.01 5.03 1.74
N THR A 359 22.40 5.12 2.92
CA THR A 359 21.51 4.12 3.50
C THR A 359 20.12 4.72 3.66
N TYR A 360 19.09 3.99 3.23
CA TYR A 360 17.72 4.50 3.30
C TYR A 360 17.27 4.76 4.75
N THR A 361 16.77 5.99 4.99
CA THR A 361 15.95 6.33 6.16
C THR A 361 14.84 7.28 5.71
N PRO A 362 13.62 7.16 6.28
CA PRO A 362 12.52 8.07 5.92
C PRO A 362 12.81 9.52 6.32
N GLU A 363 13.55 9.74 7.41
CA GLU A 363 13.98 11.07 7.87
C GLU A 363 14.81 11.80 6.79
N ALA A 364 15.89 11.16 6.32
CA ALA A 364 16.80 11.77 5.35
C ALA A 364 16.13 11.96 3.99
N ALA A 365 15.35 10.99 3.53
CA ALA A 365 14.61 11.10 2.27
C ALA A 365 13.60 12.26 2.30
N ALA A 366 12.80 12.36 3.38
CA ALA A 366 11.85 13.46 3.53
C ALA A 366 12.54 14.82 3.65
N GLU A 367 13.65 14.92 4.40
CA GLU A 367 14.42 16.17 4.53
C GLU A 367 15.03 16.62 3.21
N ALA A 368 15.62 15.69 2.46
CA ALA A 368 16.24 15.98 1.17
C ALA A 368 15.23 16.46 0.14
N MET A 369 14.10 15.75 0.01
CA MET A 369 13.02 16.16 -0.90
C MET A 369 12.38 17.47 -0.44
N ALA A 370 12.23 17.71 0.86
CA ALA A 370 11.67 18.96 1.38
C ALA A 370 12.54 20.17 1.02
N ALA A 371 13.86 20.06 1.14
CA ALA A 371 14.80 21.11 0.75
C ALA A 371 14.64 21.44 -0.75
N LEU A 372 14.61 20.42 -1.60
CA LEU A 372 14.47 20.61 -3.05
C LEU A 372 13.10 21.20 -3.44
N VAL A 373 12.00 20.71 -2.83
CA VAL A 373 10.64 21.22 -3.08
C VAL A 373 10.51 22.68 -2.65
N ALA A 374 11.06 23.06 -1.50
CA ALA A 374 11.02 24.45 -1.01
C ALA A 374 11.73 25.42 -1.98
N GLU A 375 12.84 24.97 -2.57
CA GLU A 375 13.64 25.76 -3.49
C GLU A 375 13.03 25.86 -4.90
N ARG A 376 12.58 24.72 -5.46
CA ARG A 376 12.19 24.62 -6.89
C ARG A 376 10.68 24.66 -7.13
N LYS A 377 9.85 24.41 -6.11
CA LYS A 377 8.38 24.55 -6.13
C LYS A 377 7.69 23.87 -7.34
N PRO A 378 7.81 22.54 -7.49
CA PRO A 378 7.13 21.83 -8.58
C PRO A 378 5.61 21.91 -8.50
N TRP A 379 4.94 21.61 -9.62
CA TRP A 379 3.48 21.53 -9.71
C TRP A 379 2.94 20.24 -9.10
N ALA A 380 3.62 19.11 -9.32
CA ALA A 380 3.30 17.82 -8.73
C ALA A 380 4.55 16.99 -8.40
N LEU A 381 4.39 16.06 -7.46
CA LEU A 381 5.38 15.05 -7.11
C LEU A 381 4.70 13.67 -7.03
N LEU A 382 5.09 12.78 -7.94
CA LEU A 382 4.63 11.41 -8.02
C LEU A 382 5.65 10.49 -7.33
N VAL A 383 5.14 9.61 -6.48
CA VAL A 383 5.96 8.65 -5.72
C VAL A 383 5.35 7.26 -5.90
N ALA A 384 6.15 6.20 -5.90
CA ALA A 384 5.58 4.85 -5.89
C ALA A 384 4.86 4.59 -4.56
N ALA A 385 3.76 3.85 -4.56
CA ALA A 385 3.08 3.40 -3.34
C ALA A 385 3.74 2.13 -2.75
N SER A 386 5.07 2.05 -2.83
CA SER A 386 5.93 1.01 -2.23
C SER A 386 6.00 1.16 -0.71
N GLU A 387 6.63 0.21 -0.01
CA GLU A 387 6.87 0.33 1.42
C GLU A 387 7.70 1.59 1.74
N ARG A 388 8.70 1.93 0.91
CA ARG A 388 9.51 3.15 1.09
C ARG A 388 8.75 4.42 0.72
N GLY A 389 8.05 4.43 -0.41
CA GLY A 389 7.26 5.60 -0.82
C GLY A 389 6.13 5.94 0.16
N ARG A 390 5.49 4.94 0.76
CA ARG A 390 4.50 5.10 1.85
C ARG A 390 5.13 5.50 3.20
N ASP A 391 6.44 5.43 3.32
CA ASP A 391 7.19 5.71 4.54
C ASP A 391 7.69 7.17 4.56
N TRP A 392 8.40 7.62 3.52
CA TRP A 392 8.94 8.99 3.49
C TRP A 392 7.99 10.05 2.91
N ALA A 393 7.12 9.71 1.96
CA ALA A 393 6.26 10.71 1.30
C ALA A 393 5.22 11.36 2.23
N PRO A 394 4.54 10.62 3.14
CA PRO A 394 3.64 11.26 4.09
C PRO A 394 4.39 12.06 5.15
N ARG A 395 5.62 11.65 5.48
CA ARG A 395 6.52 12.44 6.32
C ARG A 395 6.85 13.80 5.70
N LEU A 396 7.17 13.82 4.39
CA LEU A 396 7.33 15.05 3.61
C LEU A 396 6.04 15.89 3.60
N ALA A 397 4.89 15.25 3.38
CA ALA A 397 3.59 15.93 3.32
C ALA A 397 3.27 16.63 4.64
N ALA A 398 3.50 15.97 5.78
CA ALA A 398 3.34 16.59 7.10
C ALA A 398 4.31 17.76 7.31
N ARG A 399 5.58 17.60 6.95
CA ARG A 399 6.62 18.64 7.09
C ARG A 399 6.25 19.93 6.37
N LEU A 400 5.73 19.81 5.16
CA LEU A 400 5.43 20.95 4.28
C LEU A 400 3.95 21.37 4.30
N GLY A 401 3.11 20.67 5.06
CA GLY A 401 1.67 20.92 5.10
C GLY A 401 0.96 20.62 3.77
N LEU A 402 1.42 19.62 3.03
CA LEU A 402 0.95 19.28 1.69
C LEU A 402 -0.13 18.19 1.69
N GLY A 403 -0.95 18.19 0.65
CA GLY A 403 -1.93 17.16 0.38
C GLY A 403 -1.32 15.99 -0.38
N LEU A 404 -1.54 14.79 0.12
CA LEU A 404 -1.04 13.54 -0.44
C LEU A 404 -2.18 12.55 -0.70
N THR A 405 -2.48 12.28 -1.97
CA THR A 405 -3.35 11.16 -2.33
C THR A 405 -2.54 9.87 -2.28
N GLY A 406 -2.80 9.00 -1.29
CA GLY A 406 -2.06 7.75 -1.18
C GLY A 406 -2.63 6.68 -2.08
N ASP A 407 -1.81 5.90 -2.77
CA ASP A 407 -2.19 4.67 -3.47
C ASP A 407 -3.20 4.90 -4.61
N ALA A 408 -2.93 5.92 -5.41
CA ALA A 408 -3.67 6.27 -6.62
C ALA A 408 -3.50 5.20 -7.71
N ILE A 409 -4.57 4.97 -8.47
CA ILE A 409 -4.62 4.00 -9.58
C ILE A 409 -4.71 4.67 -10.96
N GLY A 410 -4.86 5.99 -10.97
CA GLY A 410 -4.99 6.80 -12.16
C GLY A 410 -4.75 8.26 -11.78
N LEU A 411 -4.20 9.02 -12.71
CA LEU A 411 -3.95 10.45 -12.56
C LEU A 411 -4.51 11.14 -13.79
N GLU A 412 -5.27 12.21 -13.67
CA GLU A 412 -5.79 13.04 -14.77
C GLU A 412 -5.55 14.52 -14.49
N ILE A 413 -5.83 15.35 -15.49
CA ILE A 413 -5.83 16.80 -15.35
C ILE A 413 -7.25 17.31 -15.64
N ASP A 414 -7.81 18.10 -14.73
CA ASP A 414 -9.13 18.70 -14.92
C ASP A 414 -9.08 19.98 -15.77
N ALA A 415 -10.25 20.58 -16.01
CA ALA A 415 -10.38 21.82 -16.77
C ALA A 415 -9.65 23.01 -16.12
N GLU A 416 -9.50 23.00 -14.79
CA GLU A 416 -8.78 24.00 -14.01
C GLU A 416 -7.25 23.72 -13.92
N LYS A 417 -6.75 22.73 -14.65
CA LYS A 417 -5.33 22.31 -14.65
C LYS A 417 -4.84 21.84 -13.28
N ARG A 418 -5.70 21.17 -12.51
CA ARG A 418 -5.35 20.45 -11.27
C ARG A 418 -5.20 18.97 -11.55
N MET A 419 -4.39 18.29 -10.74
CA MET A 419 -4.24 16.85 -10.81
C MET A 419 -5.42 16.18 -10.13
N VAL A 420 -6.15 15.35 -10.86
CA VAL A 420 -7.18 14.46 -10.31
C VAL A 420 -6.54 13.10 -10.08
N ALA A 421 -6.42 12.68 -8.82
CA ALA A 421 -5.89 11.36 -8.48
C ALA A 421 -7.03 10.41 -8.13
N PHE A 422 -7.19 9.33 -8.90
CA PHE A 422 -8.22 8.33 -8.66
C PHE A 422 -7.76 7.34 -7.60
N LYS A 423 -8.52 7.23 -6.52
CA LYS A 423 -8.22 6.35 -5.39
C LYS A 423 -9.28 5.25 -5.24
N PRO A 424 -8.94 3.96 -5.29
CA PRO A 424 -9.86 2.91 -4.88
C PRO A 424 -10.08 2.94 -3.36
N ALA A 425 -11.31 2.69 -2.95
CA ALA A 425 -11.74 2.52 -1.57
C ALA A 425 -12.69 1.32 -1.45
N PHE A 426 -12.89 0.83 -0.23
CA PHE A 426 -13.82 -0.26 0.10
C PHE A 426 -13.56 -1.53 -0.72
N GLY A 427 -12.33 -2.06 -0.66
CA GLY A 427 -11.94 -3.21 -1.48
C GLY A 427 -12.08 -2.94 -2.98
N GLY A 428 -11.86 -1.71 -3.43
CA GLY A 428 -11.97 -1.31 -4.83
C GLY A 428 -13.39 -1.39 -5.43
N ASN A 429 -14.44 -1.44 -4.60
CA ASN A 429 -15.82 -1.26 -5.07
C ASN A 429 -16.09 0.19 -5.48
N ILE A 430 -15.31 1.12 -4.95
CA ILE A 430 -15.47 2.55 -5.15
C ILE A 430 -14.15 3.11 -5.68
N VAL A 431 -14.24 4.05 -6.62
CA VAL A 431 -13.14 4.90 -7.04
C VAL A 431 -13.53 6.36 -6.79
N ALA A 432 -12.71 7.05 -6.02
CA ALA A 432 -12.90 8.45 -5.64
C ALA A 432 -11.85 9.34 -6.34
N PRO A 433 -12.26 10.31 -7.18
CA PRO A 433 -11.36 11.38 -7.63
C PRO A 433 -11.01 12.33 -6.48
N ILE A 434 -9.73 12.37 -6.13
CA ILE A 434 -9.15 13.22 -5.07
C ILE A 434 -8.41 14.40 -5.69
N LEU A 435 -8.63 15.58 -5.12
CA LEU A 435 -7.96 16.83 -5.48
C LEU A 435 -7.13 17.36 -4.30
N SER A 436 -6.12 18.18 -4.59
CA SER A 436 -5.26 18.83 -3.58
C SER A 436 -5.41 20.36 -3.61
N LYS A 437 -5.39 20.97 -2.42
CA LYS A 437 -5.44 22.43 -2.19
C LYS A 437 -4.05 23.06 -2.18
N THR A 438 -3.01 22.23 -2.25
CA THR A 438 -1.62 22.62 -2.00
C THR A 438 -0.73 22.27 -3.19
N ARG A 439 0.45 22.88 -3.26
CA ARG A 439 1.48 22.58 -4.27
C ARG A 439 2.83 22.29 -3.61
N PRO A 440 3.59 21.28 -4.10
CA PRO A 440 3.21 20.37 -5.17
C PRO A 440 2.03 19.47 -4.80
N GLN A 441 1.23 19.12 -5.80
CA GLN A 441 0.18 18.11 -5.64
C GLN A 441 0.86 16.74 -5.57
N MET A 442 0.71 16.02 -4.46
CA MET A 442 1.40 14.75 -4.26
C MET A 442 0.46 13.57 -4.44
N ALA A 443 0.97 12.50 -5.06
CA ALA A 443 0.30 11.21 -5.06
C ALA A 443 1.31 10.07 -4.94
N THR A 444 1.03 9.10 -4.06
CA THR A 444 1.68 7.79 -4.20
C THR A 444 0.89 6.94 -5.18
N VAL A 445 1.55 6.24 -6.10
CA VAL A 445 0.94 5.52 -7.22
C VAL A 445 1.11 4.02 -7.05
N ARG A 446 -0.01 3.29 -7.13
CA ARG A 446 -0.02 1.83 -7.06
C ARG A 446 0.68 1.22 -8.27
N ALA A 447 1.58 0.30 -8.01
CA ALA A 447 2.36 -0.40 -9.02
C ALA A 447 1.47 -1.11 -10.05
N GLY A 448 1.81 -0.99 -11.34
CA GLY A 448 1.12 -1.66 -12.44
C GLY A 448 -0.22 -1.02 -12.85
N MET A 449 -0.60 0.12 -12.27
CA MET A 449 -1.92 0.73 -12.54
C MET A 449 -1.89 1.80 -13.63
N LEU A 450 -0.74 2.45 -13.87
CA LEU A 450 -0.59 3.43 -14.94
C LEU A 450 -0.09 2.76 -16.23
N GLU A 451 -0.44 3.36 -17.36
CA GLU A 451 0.02 2.89 -18.67
C GLU A 451 1.53 3.14 -18.85
N LEU A 452 2.25 2.11 -19.26
CA LEU A 452 3.66 2.21 -19.65
C LEU A 452 3.75 2.61 -21.13
N ALA A 453 4.35 3.76 -21.41
CA ALA A 453 4.52 4.30 -22.76
C ALA A 453 5.57 3.53 -23.57
N GLU A 454 5.56 3.74 -24.88
CA GLU A 454 6.68 3.34 -25.75
C GLU A 454 7.87 4.30 -25.56
N PRO A 455 9.05 3.78 -25.16
CA PRO A 455 10.20 4.63 -24.88
C PRO A 455 10.74 5.27 -26.17
N ASN A 456 11.18 6.52 -26.05
CA ASN A 456 11.79 7.27 -27.13
C ASN A 456 13.31 7.37 -26.92
N ALA A 457 14.06 6.50 -27.58
CA ALA A 457 15.52 6.42 -27.47
C ALA A 457 16.26 7.70 -27.93
N ARG A 458 15.58 8.65 -28.57
CA ARG A 458 16.18 9.94 -29.01
C ARG A 458 16.15 11.00 -27.90
N ARG A 459 15.37 10.80 -26.84
CA ARG A 459 15.28 11.74 -25.72
C ARG A 459 16.60 11.79 -24.95
N ARG A 460 16.97 13.00 -24.51
CA ARG A 460 18.15 13.26 -23.67
C ARG A 460 17.72 14.21 -22.57
N GLY A 461 17.84 13.76 -21.32
CA GLY A 461 17.61 14.59 -20.15
C GLY A 461 18.92 15.14 -19.60
N GLU A 462 18.88 16.35 -19.06
CA GLU A 462 20.02 16.95 -18.37
C GLU A 462 20.18 16.36 -16.97
N ILE A 463 21.41 16.04 -16.57
CA ILE A 463 21.71 15.49 -15.25
C ILE A 463 22.22 16.63 -14.36
N GLU A 464 21.59 16.79 -13.20
CA GLU A 464 21.98 17.74 -12.16
C GLU A 464 22.28 16.95 -10.88
N THR A 465 23.41 17.24 -10.23
CA THR A 465 23.71 16.71 -8.89
C THR A 465 23.52 17.82 -7.87
N VAL A 466 22.65 17.60 -6.89
CA VAL A 466 22.38 18.52 -5.79
C VAL A 466 22.93 17.93 -4.51
N ARG A 467 23.94 18.60 -3.94
CA ARG A 467 24.55 18.21 -2.66
C ARG A 467 23.84 18.90 -1.52
N LEU A 468 23.42 18.14 -0.52
CA LEU A 468 22.65 18.60 0.63
C LEU A 468 23.42 18.34 1.91
N ALA A 469 23.16 19.15 2.93
CA ALA A 469 23.59 18.90 4.30
C ALA A 469 22.35 18.52 5.10
N LEU A 470 22.23 17.23 5.45
CA LEU A 470 21.06 16.69 6.15
C LEU A 470 21.35 16.48 7.64
N LYS A 471 20.29 16.39 8.45
CA LYS A 471 20.44 16.01 9.85
C LYS A 471 20.69 14.52 9.97
N LYS A 472 21.33 14.11 11.06
CA LYS A 472 21.49 12.69 11.39
C LYS A 472 20.10 12.04 11.56
N PRO A 473 19.83 10.92 10.88
CA PRO A 473 18.58 10.20 11.04
C PRO A 473 18.36 9.70 12.47
N LEU A 474 17.09 9.56 12.85
CA LEU A 474 16.67 9.02 14.15
C LEU A 474 16.54 7.49 14.14
N SER A 475 16.56 6.90 12.95
CA SER A 475 16.49 5.46 12.69
C SER A 475 17.69 5.01 11.88
N ARG A 476 17.99 3.71 11.93
CA ARG A 476 19.08 3.10 11.17
C ARG A 476 18.62 1.78 10.58
N LEU A 477 18.75 1.64 9.26
CA LEU A 477 18.68 0.34 8.59
C LEU A 477 19.93 -0.47 8.96
N VAL A 478 19.72 -1.64 9.55
CA VAL A 478 20.77 -2.55 9.98
C VAL A 478 21.09 -3.54 8.87
N VAL A 479 20.06 -4.19 8.31
CA VAL A 479 20.19 -5.20 7.26
C VAL A 479 18.92 -5.34 6.43
N GLU A 480 19.09 -5.70 5.15
CA GLU A 480 18.02 -6.06 4.22
C GLU A 480 18.03 -7.58 4.00
N HIS A 481 16.85 -8.20 4.04
CA HIS A 481 16.67 -9.64 3.81
C HIS A 481 15.77 -9.88 2.59
N PRO A 482 16.36 -10.09 1.39
CA PRO A 482 15.58 -10.38 0.18
C PRO A 482 14.88 -11.74 0.27
N LEU A 483 13.61 -11.79 -0.13
CA LEU A 483 12.81 -13.02 -0.17
C LEU A 483 12.20 -13.32 -1.54
N LEU A 484 12.27 -12.41 -2.50
CA LEU A 484 11.69 -12.64 -3.83
C LEU A 484 12.48 -13.67 -4.62
N ASP A 485 11.73 -14.61 -5.21
CA ASP A 485 12.27 -15.61 -6.13
C ASP A 485 12.36 -15.04 -7.54
N THR A 486 13.59 -14.85 -8.04
CA THR A 486 13.85 -14.31 -9.38
C THR A 486 13.72 -15.37 -10.50
N SER A 487 13.34 -16.61 -10.18
CA SER A 487 13.18 -17.70 -11.16
C SER A 487 11.81 -17.70 -11.86
N VAL A 488 10.89 -16.81 -11.47
CA VAL A 488 9.61 -16.54 -12.14
C VAL A 488 9.50 -15.07 -12.48
N ALA A 489 8.58 -14.70 -13.38
CA ALA A 489 8.38 -13.30 -13.73
C ALA A 489 7.92 -12.51 -12.48
N PRO A 490 8.38 -11.25 -12.31
CA PRO A 490 7.89 -10.38 -11.25
C PRO A 490 6.37 -10.25 -11.34
N LEU A 491 5.71 -10.21 -10.19
CA LEU A 491 4.25 -10.03 -10.14
C LEU A 491 3.85 -8.63 -10.63
N GLU A 492 4.74 -7.65 -10.45
CA GLU A 492 4.51 -6.27 -10.89
C GLU A 492 4.45 -6.17 -12.41
N GLY A 493 3.25 -5.87 -12.93
CA GLY A 493 3.00 -5.74 -14.35
C GLY A 493 3.04 -7.04 -15.14
N ALA A 494 2.92 -8.18 -14.46
CA ALA A 494 2.77 -9.48 -15.11
C ALA A 494 1.40 -9.55 -15.83
N GLU A 495 1.43 -9.84 -17.13
CA GLU A 495 0.20 -9.98 -17.93
C GLU A 495 -0.44 -11.35 -17.77
N VAL A 496 0.34 -12.37 -17.43
CA VAL A 496 -0.14 -13.72 -17.10
C VAL A 496 0.29 -14.04 -15.68
N VAL A 497 -0.64 -14.49 -14.85
CA VAL A 497 -0.40 -14.82 -13.45
C VAL A 497 -0.96 -16.19 -13.12
N VAL A 498 -0.19 -17.01 -12.41
CA VAL A 498 -0.66 -18.28 -11.84
C VAL A 498 -0.78 -18.12 -10.32
N GLY A 499 -1.99 -18.32 -9.83
CA GLY A 499 -2.35 -18.15 -8.42
C GLY A 499 -2.44 -19.47 -7.68
N VAL A 500 -1.80 -19.55 -6.52
CA VAL A 500 -1.75 -20.74 -5.67
C VAL A 500 -2.68 -20.60 -4.47
N GLY A 501 -3.54 -21.59 -4.26
CA GLY A 501 -4.36 -21.73 -3.06
C GLY A 501 -3.97 -22.93 -2.22
N MET A 502 -4.60 -23.09 -1.05
CA MET A 502 -4.30 -24.19 -0.12
C MET A 502 -4.58 -25.58 -0.72
N GLY A 503 -5.42 -25.67 -1.76
CA GLY A 503 -5.74 -26.92 -2.45
C GLY A 503 -4.54 -27.60 -3.12
N VAL A 504 -3.40 -26.91 -3.28
CA VAL A 504 -2.16 -27.54 -3.80
C VAL A 504 -1.47 -28.46 -2.79
N GLY A 505 -1.89 -28.45 -1.52
CA GLY A 505 -1.49 -29.43 -0.52
C GLY A 505 -0.12 -29.24 0.14
N GLY A 506 0.75 -28.35 -0.37
CA GLY A 506 2.02 -28.03 0.27
C GLY A 506 3.08 -27.45 -0.66
N PRO A 507 4.32 -27.24 -0.17
CA PRO A 507 5.43 -26.72 -0.97
C PRO A 507 5.75 -27.54 -2.22
N GLN A 508 5.52 -28.87 -2.20
CA GLN A 508 5.69 -29.71 -3.39
C GLN A 508 4.70 -29.34 -4.51
N GLY A 509 3.45 -29.06 -4.14
CA GLY A 509 2.45 -28.57 -5.09
C GLY A 509 2.77 -27.17 -5.61
N VAL A 510 3.38 -26.32 -4.78
CA VAL A 510 3.87 -25.00 -5.22
C VAL A 510 4.92 -25.14 -6.32
N GLU A 511 5.89 -26.06 -6.20
CA GLU A 511 6.93 -26.22 -7.23
C GLU A 511 6.35 -26.73 -8.56
N ALA A 512 5.35 -27.62 -8.54
CA ALA A 512 4.67 -28.06 -9.75
C ALA A 512 3.94 -26.90 -10.46
N VAL A 513 3.25 -26.05 -9.70
CA VAL A 513 2.61 -24.84 -10.25
C VAL A 513 3.64 -23.83 -10.75
N LYS A 514 4.82 -23.77 -10.12
CA LYS A 514 5.93 -22.92 -10.53
C LYS A 514 6.52 -23.33 -11.87
N GLU A 515 6.62 -24.62 -12.16
CA GLU A 515 7.00 -25.10 -13.50
C GLU A 515 6.02 -24.63 -14.58
N LEU A 516 4.71 -24.73 -14.31
CA LEU A 516 3.69 -24.20 -15.22
C LEU A 516 3.88 -22.69 -15.45
N ALA A 517 4.11 -21.93 -14.37
CA ALA A 517 4.34 -20.49 -14.46
C ALA A 517 5.58 -20.16 -15.31
N ARG A 518 6.68 -20.90 -15.16
CA ARG A 518 7.88 -20.75 -16.01
C ARG A 518 7.59 -21.00 -17.48
N VAL A 519 6.84 -22.06 -17.81
CA VAL A 519 6.45 -22.38 -19.21
C VAL A 519 5.60 -21.27 -19.81
N LEU A 520 4.75 -20.61 -19.02
CA LEU A 520 3.94 -19.47 -19.46
C LEU A 520 4.70 -18.13 -19.49
N GLY A 521 5.88 -18.05 -18.86
CA GLY A 521 6.50 -16.76 -18.52
C GLY A 521 5.63 -15.92 -17.57
N ALA A 522 4.82 -16.59 -16.76
CA ALA A 522 3.85 -15.98 -15.87
C ALA A 522 4.47 -15.57 -14.53
N GLY A 523 3.91 -14.54 -13.93
CA GLY A 523 4.14 -14.24 -12.52
C GLY A 523 3.41 -15.26 -11.64
N MET A 524 3.88 -15.46 -10.41
CA MET A 524 3.18 -16.27 -9.43
C MET A 524 2.62 -15.40 -8.32
N CYS A 525 1.42 -15.76 -7.84
CA CYS A 525 0.86 -15.19 -6.63
C CYS A 525 0.26 -16.27 -5.73
N ALA A 526 -0.13 -15.91 -4.52
CA ALA A 526 -0.76 -16.83 -3.59
C ALA A 526 -1.91 -16.20 -2.82
N THR A 527 -2.82 -17.05 -2.35
CA THR A 527 -3.79 -16.65 -1.32
C THR A 527 -3.06 -16.38 0.00
N ARG A 528 -3.65 -15.54 0.87
CA ARG A 528 -3.11 -15.27 2.21
C ARG A 528 -2.77 -16.54 3.00
N ARG A 529 -3.63 -17.56 2.97
CA ARG A 529 -3.40 -18.79 3.75
C ARG A 529 -2.13 -19.51 3.32
N VAL A 530 -1.80 -19.48 2.03
CA VAL A 530 -0.56 -20.05 1.48
C VAL A 530 0.65 -19.27 1.97
N THR A 531 0.59 -17.94 1.97
CA THR A 531 1.69 -17.12 2.48
C THR A 531 1.84 -17.21 4.00
N ASP A 532 0.75 -17.36 4.73
CA ASP A 532 0.76 -17.54 6.20
C ASP A 532 1.31 -18.91 6.60
N ALA A 533 1.12 -19.94 5.76
CA ALA A 533 1.77 -21.25 5.91
C ALA A 533 3.26 -21.23 5.52
N GLY A 534 3.79 -20.12 5.00
CA GLY A 534 5.18 -19.98 4.61
C GLY A 534 5.56 -20.66 3.29
N TRP A 535 4.60 -21.12 2.49
CA TRP A 535 4.91 -21.83 1.24
C TRP A 535 5.36 -20.88 0.12
N ILE A 536 4.86 -19.64 0.13
CA ILE A 536 5.24 -18.57 -0.80
C ILE A 536 5.44 -17.28 0.02
N PRO A 537 6.43 -16.43 -0.30
CA PRO A 537 6.63 -15.15 0.38
C PRO A 537 5.40 -14.22 0.32
N ARG A 538 5.25 -13.37 1.34
CA ARG A 538 4.11 -12.44 1.49
C ARG A 538 3.99 -11.43 0.36
N GLN A 539 5.09 -11.09 -0.29
CA GLN A 539 5.18 -10.18 -1.42
C GLN A 539 4.43 -10.68 -2.67
N HIS A 540 4.09 -11.98 -2.70
CA HIS A 540 3.28 -12.60 -3.74
C HIS A 540 1.81 -12.76 -3.32
N GLN A 541 1.40 -12.29 -2.13
CA GLN A 541 0.00 -12.36 -1.71
C GLN A 541 -0.86 -11.43 -2.57
N VAL A 542 -1.99 -11.95 -3.05
CA VAL A 542 -3.02 -11.16 -3.77
C VAL A 542 -4.31 -11.14 -2.94
N GLY A 543 -5.04 -10.02 -3.01
CA GLY A 543 -6.30 -9.83 -2.30
C GLY A 543 -6.34 -8.54 -1.48
N LEU A 544 -7.31 -8.44 -0.57
CA LEU A 544 -7.64 -7.24 0.21
C LEU A 544 -6.45 -6.69 1.01
N THR A 545 -5.65 -7.56 1.61
CA THR A 545 -4.43 -7.16 2.33
C THR A 545 -3.16 -7.39 1.49
N GLY A 546 -3.30 -7.82 0.25
CA GLY A 546 -2.21 -8.15 -0.67
C GLY A 546 -2.12 -7.15 -1.84
N LYS A 547 -1.52 -7.61 -2.93
CA LYS A 547 -1.46 -6.88 -4.20
C LYS A 547 -2.77 -7.07 -4.98
N ALA A 548 -3.10 -6.10 -5.84
CA ALA A 548 -4.10 -6.25 -6.88
C ALA A 548 -3.41 -6.56 -8.22
N LEU A 549 -4.09 -7.27 -9.12
CA LEU A 549 -3.57 -7.67 -10.42
C LEU A 549 -4.33 -6.97 -11.55
N ASP A 550 -3.61 -6.53 -12.59
CA ASP A 550 -4.13 -6.17 -13.92
C ASP A 550 -3.60 -7.17 -14.95
N ALA A 551 -4.00 -8.44 -14.79
CA ALA A 551 -3.56 -9.53 -15.66
C ALA A 551 -4.56 -9.76 -16.80
N ARG A 552 -4.07 -10.13 -17.99
CA ARG A 552 -4.96 -10.61 -19.07
C ARG A 552 -5.42 -12.05 -18.82
N LEU A 553 -4.59 -12.83 -18.14
CA LEU A 553 -4.87 -14.22 -17.80
C LEU A 553 -4.44 -14.50 -16.36
N TYR A 554 -5.38 -14.99 -15.56
CA TYR A 554 -5.14 -15.51 -14.22
C TYR A 554 -5.55 -16.98 -14.15
N ILE A 555 -4.63 -17.87 -13.79
CA ILE A 555 -4.90 -19.30 -13.60
C ILE A 555 -4.88 -19.62 -12.10
N ALA A 556 -6.05 -19.86 -11.51
CA ALA A 556 -6.24 -20.21 -10.12
C ALA A 556 -6.10 -21.72 -9.91
N VAL A 557 -5.05 -22.16 -9.22
CA VAL A 557 -4.81 -23.58 -8.91
C VAL A 557 -5.04 -23.84 -7.43
N GLY A 558 -6.06 -24.65 -7.11
CA GLY A 558 -6.41 -24.99 -5.72
C GLY A 558 -6.89 -23.79 -4.89
N VAL A 559 -7.41 -22.74 -5.55
CA VAL A 559 -7.89 -21.50 -4.92
C VAL A 559 -9.37 -21.63 -4.60
N ARG A 560 -9.76 -21.40 -3.34
CA ARG A 560 -11.17 -21.43 -2.90
C ARG A 560 -12.01 -20.29 -3.49
N GLY A 561 -11.42 -19.12 -3.72
CA GLY A 561 -12.12 -17.94 -4.22
C GLY A 561 -12.82 -17.09 -3.15
N ALA A 562 -12.28 -17.05 -1.93
CA ALA A 562 -12.81 -16.18 -0.88
C ALA A 562 -12.86 -14.71 -1.36
N PRO A 563 -13.88 -13.90 -1.00
CA PRO A 563 -14.01 -12.50 -1.42
C PRO A 563 -12.75 -11.66 -1.17
N ASN A 564 -12.10 -11.90 -0.03
CA ASN A 564 -10.85 -11.23 0.34
C ASN A 564 -9.67 -11.55 -0.60
N HIS A 565 -9.73 -12.63 -1.40
CA HIS A 565 -8.75 -12.91 -2.45
C HIS A 565 -9.21 -12.36 -3.81
N THR A 566 -10.46 -12.64 -4.19
CA THR A 566 -11.01 -12.30 -5.52
C THR A 566 -11.11 -10.80 -5.77
N VAL A 567 -11.16 -9.98 -4.72
CA VAL A 567 -11.03 -8.52 -4.82
C VAL A 567 -9.75 -8.07 -5.56
N GLY A 568 -8.64 -8.81 -5.38
CA GLY A 568 -7.38 -8.55 -6.08
C GLY A 568 -7.40 -8.98 -7.55
N LEU A 569 -8.44 -9.69 -7.98
CA LEU A 569 -8.63 -10.22 -9.34
C LEU A 569 -9.68 -9.45 -10.14
N LYS A 570 -10.21 -8.34 -9.61
CA LYS A 570 -11.29 -7.57 -10.25
C LYS A 570 -10.95 -7.08 -11.67
N ARG A 571 -9.67 -6.81 -11.94
CA ARG A 571 -9.18 -6.36 -13.26
C ARG A 571 -8.60 -7.48 -14.12
N ALA A 572 -8.64 -8.74 -13.65
CA ALA A 572 -8.26 -9.85 -14.50
C ALA A 572 -9.27 -10.00 -15.66
N GLU A 573 -8.79 -10.03 -16.90
CA GLU A 573 -9.66 -10.15 -18.09
C GLU A 573 -10.15 -11.57 -18.33
N THR A 574 -9.29 -12.57 -18.11
CA THR A 574 -9.65 -13.99 -18.20
C THR A 574 -9.16 -14.73 -16.97
N VAL A 575 -10.06 -15.45 -16.31
CA VAL A 575 -9.81 -16.24 -15.10
C VAL A 575 -10.09 -17.71 -15.41
N VAL A 576 -9.08 -18.56 -15.24
CA VAL A 576 -9.19 -20.02 -15.26
C VAL A 576 -9.17 -20.52 -13.83
N ALA A 577 -10.07 -21.43 -13.47
CA ALA A 577 -10.09 -22.08 -12.16
C ALA A 577 -9.91 -23.59 -12.28
N ILE A 578 -8.94 -24.12 -11.52
CA ILE A 578 -8.69 -25.56 -11.35
C ILE A 578 -8.87 -25.88 -9.87
N ASN A 579 -9.93 -26.62 -9.55
CA ASN A 579 -10.25 -26.99 -8.18
C ASN A 579 -10.95 -28.35 -8.16
N ASN A 580 -10.69 -29.18 -7.14
CA ASN A 580 -11.36 -30.47 -6.99
C ASN A 580 -12.76 -30.35 -6.35
N ASP A 581 -13.04 -29.23 -5.68
CA ASP A 581 -14.32 -28.91 -5.08
C ASP A 581 -15.22 -28.18 -6.10
N PRO A 582 -16.30 -28.80 -6.61
CA PRO A 582 -17.22 -28.15 -7.55
C PRO A 582 -17.96 -26.94 -6.96
N GLU A 583 -18.03 -26.82 -5.63
CA GLU A 583 -18.68 -25.72 -4.92
C GLU A 583 -17.71 -24.58 -4.57
N ALA A 584 -16.47 -24.63 -5.07
CA ALA A 584 -15.50 -23.57 -4.83
C ALA A 584 -15.97 -22.22 -5.43
N LEU A 585 -16.05 -21.19 -4.58
CA LEU A 585 -16.47 -19.83 -4.94
C LEU A 585 -15.64 -19.19 -6.07
N ILE A 586 -14.44 -19.71 -6.34
CA ILE A 586 -13.62 -19.20 -7.45
C ILE A 586 -14.31 -19.38 -8.80
N PHE A 587 -15.17 -20.40 -8.95
CA PHE A 587 -15.91 -20.63 -10.20
C PHE A 587 -16.93 -19.53 -10.48
N GLU A 588 -17.43 -18.81 -9.47
CA GLU A 588 -18.30 -17.64 -9.67
C GLU A 588 -17.57 -16.47 -10.37
N ARG A 589 -16.23 -16.49 -10.35
CA ARG A 589 -15.37 -15.48 -10.95
C ARG A 589 -14.63 -16.01 -12.19
N ALA A 590 -14.69 -17.30 -12.47
CA ALA A 590 -13.96 -17.93 -13.56
C ALA A 590 -14.70 -17.80 -14.89
N ASP A 591 -13.96 -17.58 -15.96
CA ASP A 591 -14.45 -17.71 -17.33
C ASP A 591 -14.39 -19.18 -17.77
N PHE A 592 -13.35 -19.92 -17.34
CA PHE A 592 -13.18 -21.35 -17.59
C PHE A 592 -12.91 -22.12 -16.30
N GLY A 593 -13.58 -23.24 -16.11
CA GLY A 593 -13.47 -24.07 -14.90
C GLY A 593 -13.15 -25.53 -15.20
N LEU A 594 -12.23 -26.13 -14.44
CA LEU A 594 -11.94 -27.56 -14.46
C LEU A 594 -12.12 -28.12 -13.04
N VAL A 595 -13.13 -28.99 -12.87
CA VAL A 595 -13.40 -29.65 -11.58
C VAL A 595 -12.61 -30.95 -11.50
N CYS A 596 -11.35 -30.86 -11.08
CA CYS A 596 -10.44 -32.02 -11.01
C CYS A 596 -9.27 -31.77 -10.05
N ASP A 597 -8.50 -32.84 -9.80
CA ASP A 597 -7.24 -32.72 -9.09
C ASP A 597 -6.20 -31.97 -9.95
N TRP A 598 -5.63 -30.91 -9.38
CA TRP A 598 -4.58 -30.13 -10.03
C TRP A 598 -3.37 -31.00 -10.40
N ALA A 599 -3.07 -32.05 -9.62
CA ALA A 599 -1.93 -32.93 -9.84
C ALA A 599 -2.03 -33.71 -11.16
N VAL A 600 -3.24 -33.85 -11.70
CA VAL A 600 -3.51 -34.52 -12.97
C VAL A 600 -3.47 -33.51 -14.13
N ILE A 601 -4.17 -32.38 -14.00
CA ILE A 601 -4.36 -31.44 -15.11
C ILE A 601 -3.20 -30.46 -15.30
N VAL A 602 -2.50 -30.05 -14.22
CA VAL A 602 -1.39 -29.07 -14.31
C VAL A 602 -0.22 -29.61 -15.14
N PRO A 603 0.23 -30.87 -14.97
CA PRO A 603 1.26 -31.45 -15.84
C PRO A 603 0.82 -31.53 -17.31
N ALA A 604 -0.42 -31.98 -17.58
CA ALA A 604 -0.95 -32.07 -18.94
C ALA A 604 -1.01 -30.68 -19.62
N LEU A 605 -1.45 -29.66 -18.88
CA LEU A 605 -1.46 -28.28 -19.35
C LEU A 605 -0.04 -27.75 -19.62
N ARG A 606 0.91 -28.01 -18.72
CA ARG A 606 2.32 -27.64 -18.88
C ARG A 606 2.90 -28.22 -20.17
N ASP A 607 2.65 -29.51 -20.42
CA ASP A 607 3.24 -30.21 -21.57
C ASP A 607 2.59 -29.78 -22.89
N ALA A 608 1.26 -29.62 -22.92
CA ALA A 608 0.56 -29.05 -24.08
C ALA A 608 0.99 -27.61 -24.38
N LEU A 609 1.28 -26.79 -23.35
CA LEU A 609 1.82 -25.44 -23.54
C LEU A 609 3.27 -25.45 -24.08
N ARG A 610 4.08 -26.45 -23.72
CA ARG A 610 5.42 -26.61 -24.30
C ARG A 610 5.34 -26.96 -25.78
N GLU A 611 4.51 -27.94 -26.14
CA GLU A 611 4.25 -28.32 -27.54
C GLU A 611 3.79 -27.13 -28.38
N ARG A 612 2.92 -26.28 -27.84
CA ARG A 612 2.46 -25.06 -28.51
C ARG A 612 3.59 -24.06 -28.78
N ARG A 613 4.65 -24.01 -27.96
CA ARG A 613 5.75 -23.05 -28.12
C ARG A 613 6.84 -23.51 -29.12
N GLY A 614 6.78 -24.76 -29.57
CA GLY A 614 7.79 -25.38 -30.44
C GLY A 614 8.83 -26.14 -29.65
#